data_AF-A0A7W1L862-F1
#
_entry.id   AF-A0A7W1L862-F1
#
_cell.length_a   1.000
_cell.length_b   1.000
_cell.length_c   1.000
_cell.angle_alpha   90.00
_cell.angle_beta   90.00
_cell.angle_gamma   90.00
#
_symmetry.space_group_name_H-M   'P 1'
#
loop_
_entity.id
_entity.type
_entity.pdbx_description
1 polymer ?
#
loop_
_entity_poly.entity_id
_entity_poly.type
_entity_poly.pdbx_seq_one_letter_code
_entity_poly.pdbx_strand_id
1 'polypeptide(L)'
;MRATHPLTGAALEAAKASLTLGSELATAYKHLLSSEAAKRLSLGGPRHLVVLIHRCLQCTARIFVNSYLSYAPVPPRTWHDAHMIYAFARERGLHLTPVAPDQSEATPERMTVQALLLALANPYGFLPGQLPIVLRYVQQHAHWAKLTDVSPVHRMAKAVAIVPVGHDFPPFSANKGGSIEGNKLFLLTFDLAFQIQEQLQTLEAGGESPPQVGREPLARLQYITLLKRLLRQWAIPPARQFNRLPSRARVVMCAGLSGVWQYSRGAHTGVAKPAGLPPMATCQVMNHTPAGYALRQTDPAPASLRIGELIALRIEGRGGVQVAMVRWFRNTLKSSGLEFGCELLSDGPEAAAAVAEDAVVASLLPVVVLPEDPGTAADAAPPQILVPAGTFILEQAISLKRGRDTSFAVLTKLVEQGPGFELYEFVAVR
;
A
#
# COMPACT_ATOMS: atom_id res chain seq x y z
N MET A 1 2.24 6.54 20.46
CA MET A 1 1.42 5.33 20.27
C MET A 1 0.85 5.37 18.85
N ARG A 2 1.06 4.35 18.01
CA ARG A 2 0.46 4.31 16.66
C ARG A 2 -1.03 3.95 16.81
N ALA A 3 -1.92 4.71 16.17
CA ALA A 3 -3.35 4.44 16.24
C ALA A 3 -3.67 3.06 15.62
N THR A 4 -4.61 2.35 16.22
CA THR A 4 -5.16 1.11 15.68
C THR A 4 -6.20 1.41 14.61
N HIS A 5 -6.47 0.45 13.72
CA HIS A 5 -7.51 0.56 12.71
C HIS A 5 -8.61 -0.47 12.98
N PRO A 6 -9.89 -0.10 12.88
CA PRO A 6 -10.40 1.20 12.44
C PRO A 6 -10.12 2.37 13.40
N LEU A 7 -10.15 3.58 12.80
CA LEU A 7 -10.24 4.88 13.48
C LEU A 7 -11.24 4.87 14.63
N THR A 8 -10.85 5.03 15.90
CA THR A 8 -11.79 5.24 17.02
C THR A 8 -11.34 6.36 17.96
N GLY A 9 -12.28 6.89 18.75
CA GLY A 9 -12.04 7.90 19.78
C GLY A 9 -11.29 9.13 19.28
N ALA A 10 -10.30 9.58 20.07
CA ALA A 10 -9.51 10.77 19.76
C ALA A 10 -8.77 10.69 18.42
N ALA A 11 -8.35 9.50 17.98
CA ALA A 11 -7.66 9.34 16.70
C ALA A 11 -8.59 9.56 15.50
N LEU A 12 -9.84 9.10 15.60
CA LEU A 12 -10.86 9.37 14.58
C LEU A 12 -11.20 10.86 14.52
N GLU A 13 -11.43 11.50 15.67
CA GLU A 13 -11.75 12.92 15.73
C GLU A 13 -10.60 13.80 15.26
N ALA A 14 -9.36 13.45 15.58
CA ALA A 14 -8.17 14.14 15.05
C ALA A 14 -8.07 14.00 13.52
N ALA A 15 -8.34 12.81 12.96
CA ALA A 15 -8.34 12.60 11.51
C ALA A 15 -9.41 13.46 10.81
N LYS A 16 -10.64 13.50 11.35
CA LYS A 16 -11.73 14.34 10.84
C LYS A 16 -11.35 15.83 10.92
N ALA A 17 -10.94 16.31 12.08
CA ALA A 17 -10.58 17.71 12.29
C ALA A 17 -9.44 18.16 11.37
N SER A 18 -8.43 17.31 11.17
CA SER A 18 -7.29 17.59 10.30
C SER A 18 -7.70 17.70 8.82
N LEU A 19 -8.65 16.88 8.36
CA LEU A 19 -9.20 16.96 7.01
C LEU A 19 -10.11 18.20 6.86
N THR A 20 -11.00 18.47 7.82
CA THR A 20 -11.84 19.67 7.82
C THR A 20 -11.00 20.93 7.75
N LEU A 21 -10.01 21.08 8.65
CA LEU A 21 -9.11 22.23 8.64
C LEU A 21 -8.34 22.37 7.32
N GLY A 22 -7.85 21.26 6.77
CA GLY A 22 -7.18 21.25 5.47
C GLY A 22 -8.08 21.76 4.34
N SER A 23 -9.34 21.29 4.30
CA SER A 23 -10.34 21.70 3.31
C SER A 23 -10.75 23.16 3.44
N GLU A 24 -10.94 23.67 4.66
CA GLU A 24 -11.27 25.09 4.89
C GLU A 24 -10.12 26.00 4.46
N LEU A 25 -8.87 25.66 4.84
CA LEU A 25 -7.69 26.43 4.43
C LEU A 25 -7.51 26.41 2.90
N ALA A 26 -7.67 25.25 2.26
CA ALA A 26 -7.61 25.15 0.81
C ALA A 26 -8.68 26.01 0.13
N THR A 27 -9.89 26.05 0.68
CA THR A 27 -10.98 26.88 0.17
C THR A 27 -10.66 28.37 0.30
N ALA A 28 -10.18 28.81 1.47
CA ALA A 28 -9.79 30.19 1.70
C ALA A 28 -8.70 30.65 0.71
N TYR A 29 -7.63 29.87 0.53
CA TYR A 29 -6.57 30.24 -0.41
C TYR A 29 -7.02 30.22 -1.87
N LYS A 30 -7.93 29.31 -2.28
CA LYS A 30 -8.52 29.33 -3.62
C LYS A 30 -9.34 30.61 -3.87
N HIS A 31 -10.09 31.10 -2.87
CA HIS A 31 -10.79 32.38 -2.98
C HIS A 31 -9.81 33.55 -3.14
N LEU A 32 -8.72 33.57 -2.36
CA LEU A 32 -7.69 34.60 -2.51
C LEU A 32 -7.01 34.54 -3.87
N LEU A 33 -6.67 33.34 -4.37
CA LEU A 33 -6.09 33.14 -5.70
C LEU A 33 -7.04 33.63 -6.80
N SER A 34 -8.34 33.29 -6.70
CA SER A 34 -9.36 33.75 -7.64
C SER A 34 -9.52 35.26 -7.62
N SER A 35 -9.56 35.88 -6.43
CA SER A 35 -9.65 37.32 -6.28
C SER A 35 -8.43 38.04 -6.85
N GLU A 36 -7.22 37.54 -6.62
CA GLU A 36 -5.98 38.12 -7.18
C GLU A 36 -5.96 37.98 -8.70
N ALA A 37 -6.34 36.80 -9.22
CA ALA A 37 -6.40 36.53 -10.65
C ALA A 37 -7.41 37.40 -11.42
N ALA A 38 -8.46 37.89 -10.73
CA ALA A 38 -9.49 38.76 -11.30
C ALA A 38 -9.07 40.24 -11.39
N LYS A 39 -7.96 40.65 -10.74
CA LYS A 39 -7.50 42.04 -10.77
C LYS A 39 -7.01 42.43 -12.17
N ARG A 40 -7.54 43.54 -12.70
CA ARG A 40 -7.09 44.12 -13.99
C ARG A 40 -5.70 44.74 -13.91
N LEU A 41 -5.30 45.24 -12.74
CA LEU A 41 -4.00 45.83 -12.45
C LEU A 41 -3.51 45.22 -11.13
N SER A 42 -2.36 44.53 -11.14
CA SER A 42 -1.75 43.99 -9.92
C SER A 42 -0.47 44.76 -9.59
N LEU A 43 -0.48 45.48 -8.47
CA LEU A 43 0.60 46.32 -7.95
C LEU A 43 1.80 45.53 -7.37
N GLY A 44 1.87 44.21 -7.61
CA GLY A 44 2.98 43.37 -7.14
C GLY A 44 3.43 42.30 -8.13
N GLY A 45 3.05 42.42 -9.40
CA GLY A 45 3.41 41.48 -10.46
C GLY A 45 2.96 40.03 -10.20
N PRO A 46 3.52 39.04 -10.92
CA PRO A 46 3.12 37.64 -10.79
C PRO A 46 3.49 37.02 -9.44
N ARG A 47 4.29 37.70 -8.61
CA ARG A 47 4.80 37.17 -7.33
C ARG A 47 3.67 36.78 -6.37
N HIS A 48 2.63 37.60 -6.27
CA HIS A 48 1.47 37.30 -5.41
C HIS A 48 0.72 36.06 -5.91
N LEU A 49 0.54 35.92 -7.23
CA LEU A 49 -0.07 34.73 -7.82
C LEU A 49 0.75 33.47 -7.53
N VAL A 50 2.07 33.51 -7.69
CA VAL A 50 2.95 32.36 -7.40
C VAL A 50 2.82 31.92 -5.95
N VAL A 51 2.84 32.87 -5.00
CA VAL A 51 2.66 32.57 -3.57
C VAL A 51 1.29 31.94 -3.31
N LEU A 52 0.22 32.49 -3.87
CA LEU A 52 -1.14 31.97 -3.69
C LEU A 52 -1.33 30.57 -4.32
N ILE A 53 -0.78 30.33 -5.51
CA ILE A 53 -0.73 29.00 -6.15
C ILE A 53 -0.02 28.01 -5.23
N HIS A 54 1.16 28.39 -4.73
CA HIS A 54 1.95 27.54 -3.85
C HIS A 54 1.19 27.22 -2.54
N ARG A 55 0.51 28.20 -1.94
CA ARG A 55 -0.33 27.98 -0.75
C ARG A 55 -1.50 27.03 -1.02
N CYS A 56 -2.19 27.18 -2.16
CA CYS A 56 -3.24 26.25 -2.55
C CYS A 56 -2.71 24.83 -2.67
N LEU A 57 -1.59 24.63 -3.38
CA LEU A 57 -0.95 23.32 -3.54
C LEU A 57 -0.45 22.74 -2.20
N GLN A 58 0.04 23.57 -1.28
CA GLN A 58 0.46 23.15 0.06
C GLN A 58 -0.72 22.63 0.88
N CYS A 59 -1.85 23.34 0.87
CA CYS A 59 -3.06 22.90 1.54
C CYS A 59 -3.58 21.59 0.95
N THR A 60 -3.62 21.47 -0.38
CA THR A 60 -3.98 20.24 -1.09
C THR A 60 -3.07 19.07 -0.72
N ALA A 61 -1.75 19.26 -0.73
CA ALA A 61 -0.78 18.23 -0.34
C ALA A 61 -1.02 17.76 1.10
N ARG A 62 -1.36 18.69 2.01
CA ARG A 62 -1.70 18.35 3.40
C ARG A 62 -2.99 17.53 3.49
N ILE A 63 -4.02 17.84 2.70
CA ILE A 63 -5.24 17.02 2.62
C ILE A 63 -4.89 15.60 2.16
N PHE A 64 -4.06 15.45 1.11
CA PHE A 64 -3.64 14.12 0.64
C PHE A 64 -2.90 13.35 1.73
N VAL A 65 -1.87 13.95 2.35
CA VAL A 65 -1.09 13.31 3.42
C VAL A 65 -1.98 12.89 4.59
N ASN A 66 -2.88 13.76 5.03
CA ASN A 66 -3.80 13.47 6.13
C ASN A 66 -4.79 12.34 5.78
N SER A 67 -5.29 12.33 4.53
CA SER A 67 -6.17 11.28 4.04
C SER A 67 -5.45 9.94 4.05
N TYR A 68 -4.22 9.89 3.52
CA TYR A 68 -3.43 8.68 3.46
C TYR A 68 -2.95 8.19 4.83
N LEU A 69 -2.55 9.10 5.73
CA LEU A 69 -2.12 8.75 7.08
C LEU A 69 -3.26 8.12 7.91
N SER A 70 -4.50 8.58 7.70
CA SER A 70 -5.68 8.06 8.38
C SER A 70 -6.38 6.93 7.60
N TYR A 71 -5.86 6.56 6.43
CA TYR A 71 -6.50 5.73 5.41
C TYR A 71 -7.91 6.22 5.03
N ALA A 72 -8.24 7.49 5.26
CA ALA A 72 -9.49 8.09 4.83
C ALA A 72 -9.51 8.31 3.31
N PRO A 73 -10.67 8.21 2.64
CA PRO A 73 -10.78 8.67 1.27
C PRO A 73 -10.38 10.14 1.18
N VAL A 74 -9.64 10.49 0.14
CA VAL A 74 -9.41 11.89 -0.22
C VAL A 74 -10.76 12.58 -0.37
N PRO A 75 -10.99 13.76 0.26
CA PRO A 75 -12.24 14.49 0.13
C PRO A 75 -12.58 14.79 -1.33
N PRO A 76 -13.88 14.76 -1.71
CA PRO A 76 -14.30 15.09 -3.07
C PRO A 76 -13.79 16.45 -3.54
N ARG A 77 -13.57 16.58 -4.85
CA ARG A 77 -13.00 17.73 -5.57
C ARG A 77 -11.54 18.05 -5.29
N THR A 78 -10.89 17.39 -4.32
CA THR A 78 -9.48 17.70 -3.98
C THR A 78 -8.54 17.46 -5.18
N TRP A 79 -8.74 16.38 -5.94
CA TRP A 79 -7.91 16.09 -7.11
C TRP A 79 -8.23 17.02 -8.27
N HIS A 80 -9.52 17.28 -8.50
CA HIS A 80 -9.95 18.23 -9.51
C HIS A 80 -9.30 19.61 -9.27
N ASP A 81 -9.41 20.12 -8.04
CA ASP A 81 -8.83 21.41 -7.67
C ASP A 81 -7.31 21.41 -7.82
N ALA A 82 -6.62 20.35 -7.39
CA ALA A 82 -5.17 20.20 -7.55
C ALA A 82 -4.74 20.34 -9.01
N HIS A 83 -5.41 19.62 -9.91
CA HIS A 83 -5.12 19.66 -11.34
C HIS A 83 -5.44 21.02 -11.94
N MET A 84 -6.56 21.64 -11.55
CA MET A 84 -6.96 22.97 -12.05
C MET A 84 -6.01 24.07 -11.59
N ILE A 85 -5.52 24.03 -10.35
CA ILE A 85 -4.53 24.99 -9.84
C ILE A 85 -3.21 24.87 -10.61
N TYR A 86 -2.75 23.65 -10.89
CA TYR A 86 -1.54 23.44 -11.67
C TYR A 86 -1.72 23.86 -13.14
N ALA A 87 -2.86 23.52 -13.76
CA ALA A 87 -3.19 23.95 -15.12
C ALA A 87 -3.20 25.49 -15.23
N PHE A 88 -3.83 26.18 -14.27
CA PHE A 88 -3.82 27.64 -14.16
C PHE A 88 -2.39 28.21 -14.07
N ALA A 89 -1.50 27.55 -13.31
CA ALA A 89 -0.09 27.96 -13.21
C ALA A 89 0.66 27.75 -14.53
N ARG A 90 0.39 26.67 -15.27
CA ARG A 90 0.99 26.41 -16.59
C ARG A 90 0.53 27.42 -17.63
N GLU A 91 -0.76 27.69 -17.72
CA GLU A 91 -1.36 28.64 -18.67
C GLU A 91 -0.77 30.06 -18.54
N ARG A 92 -0.33 30.43 -17.34
CA ARG A 92 0.30 31.73 -17.05
C ARG A 92 1.83 31.70 -17.07
N GLY A 93 2.46 30.56 -17.38
CA GLY A 93 3.91 30.43 -17.35
C GLY A 93 4.53 30.51 -15.94
N LEU A 94 3.75 30.32 -14.88
CA LEU A 94 4.17 30.46 -13.48
C LEU A 94 4.56 29.13 -12.81
N HIS A 95 4.25 28.01 -13.46
CA HIS A 95 4.47 26.66 -12.92
C HIS A 95 5.93 26.32 -12.54
N LEU A 96 6.91 26.95 -13.20
CA LEU A 96 8.34 26.80 -12.90
C LEU A 96 8.91 27.95 -12.07
N THR A 97 8.10 28.95 -11.72
CA THR A 97 8.57 30.09 -10.92
C THR A 97 8.70 29.67 -9.45
N PRO A 98 9.89 29.80 -8.83
CA PRO A 98 10.06 29.47 -7.43
C PRO A 98 9.32 30.47 -6.53
N VAL A 99 8.82 29.99 -5.39
CA VAL A 99 8.08 30.83 -4.41
C VAL A 99 8.96 31.92 -3.80
N ALA A 100 10.26 31.64 -3.66
CA ALA A 100 11.26 32.57 -3.14
C ALA A 100 12.60 32.36 -3.88
N PRO A 101 13.43 33.42 -4.05
CA PRO A 101 14.68 33.33 -4.81
C PRO A 101 15.71 32.33 -4.25
N ASP A 102 15.72 32.14 -2.93
CA ASP A 102 16.58 31.21 -2.20
C ASP A 102 16.05 29.75 -2.21
N GLN A 103 14.87 29.52 -2.80
CA GLN A 103 14.21 28.22 -2.84
C GLN A 103 13.91 27.82 -4.29
N SER A 104 14.96 27.63 -5.09
CA SER A 104 14.86 27.32 -6.53
C SER A 104 13.99 26.10 -6.85
N GLU A 105 13.96 25.10 -5.98
CA GLU A 105 13.16 23.87 -6.15
C GLU A 105 11.70 24.01 -5.69
N ALA A 106 11.34 25.08 -4.99
CA ALA A 106 9.98 25.29 -4.46
C ALA A 106 9.05 25.89 -5.52
N THR A 107 8.82 25.13 -6.58
CA THR A 107 7.96 25.51 -7.71
C THR A 107 6.60 24.79 -7.64
N PRO A 108 5.53 25.38 -8.20
CA PRO A 108 4.23 24.71 -8.33
C PRO A 108 4.32 23.35 -9.05
N GLU A 109 5.20 23.22 -10.05
CA GLU A 109 5.44 21.95 -10.73
C GLU A 109 6.05 20.90 -9.80
N ARG A 110 7.10 21.24 -9.04
CA ARG A 110 7.73 20.31 -8.11
C ARG A 110 6.72 19.74 -7.12
N MET A 111 5.87 20.60 -6.55
CA MET A 111 4.80 20.20 -5.62
C MET A 111 3.77 19.28 -6.28
N THR A 112 3.38 19.60 -7.51
CA THR A 112 2.42 18.79 -8.27
C THR A 112 2.99 17.42 -8.54
N VAL A 113 4.22 17.33 -9.04
CA VAL A 113 4.93 16.05 -9.27
C VAL A 113 5.01 15.23 -7.99
N GLN A 114 5.32 15.85 -6.85
CA GLN A 114 5.36 15.15 -5.56
C GLN A 114 3.99 14.55 -5.19
N ALA A 115 2.91 15.31 -5.34
CA ALA A 115 1.55 14.82 -5.08
C ALA A 115 1.15 13.67 -6.02
N LEU A 116 1.50 13.77 -7.31
CA LEU A 116 1.23 12.74 -8.31
C LEU A 116 1.99 11.44 -8.00
N LEU A 117 3.29 11.52 -7.71
CA LEU A 117 4.12 10.37 -7.35
C LEU A 117 3.62 9.68 -6.08
N LEU A 118 3.23 10.47 -5.07
CA LEU A 118 2.66 9.95 -3.83
C LEU A 118 1.37 9.15 -4.09
N ALA A 119 0.49 9.67 -4.95
CA ALA A 119 -0.75 8.99 -5.31
C ALA A 119 -0.49 7.68 -6.08
N LEU A 120 0.43 7.72 -7.06
CA LEU A 120 0.83 6.53 -7.82
C LEU A 120 1.45 5.44 -6.93
N ALA A 121 2.14 5.83 -5.85
CA ALA A 121 2.71 4.88 -4.90
C ALA A 121 1.65 4.06 -4.13
N ASN A 122 0.36 4.35 -4.31
CA ASN A 122 -0.79 3.65 -3.73
C ASN A 122 -0.71 3.56 -2.18
N PRO A 123 -0.81 4.70 -1.48
CA PRO A 123 -0.48 4.83 -0.08
C PRO A 123 -1.47 4.13 0.86
N TYR A 124 -2.68 3.81 0.41
CA TYR A 124 -3.67 3.07 1.18
C TYR A 124 -3.24 1.64 1.55
N GLY A 125 -2.20 1.12 0.90
CA GLY A 125 -1.60 -0.18 1.24
C GLY A 125 -0.25 -0.09 1.90
N PHE A 126 0.20 1.07 2.39
CA PHE A 126 1.48 1.18 3.09
C PHE A 126 1.42 0.52 4.46
N LEU A 127 2.53 -0.08 4.88
CA LEU A 127 2.69 -0.55 6.26
C LEU A 127 2.83 0.66 7.20
N PRO A 128 2.46 0.52 8.49
CA PRO A 128 2.64 1.59 9.46
C PRO A 128 4.08 2.11 9.51
N GLY A 129 4.26 3.41 9.26
CA GLY A 129 5.56 4.07 9.23
C GLY A 129 6.20 4.21 7.84
N GLN A 130 5.66 3.57 6.80
CA GLN A 130 6.21 3.73 5.43
C GLN A 130 5.85 5.08 4.81
N LEU A 131 4.67 5.66 5.09
CA LEU A 131 4.24 6.92 4.48
C LEU A 131 5.27 8.08 4.69
N PRO A 132 5.79 8.34 5.91
CA PRO A 132 6.84 9.34 6.10
C PRO A 132 8.13 9.09 5.30
N ILE A 133 8.51 7.82 5.12
CA ILE A 133 9.68 7.44 4.32
C ILE A 133 9.44 7.80 2.86
N VAL A 134 8.26 7.45 2.32
CA VAL A 134 7.87 7.76 0.94
C VAL A 134 7.75 9.27 0.70
N LEU A 135 7.16 10.02 1.64
CA LEU A 135 7.06 11.48 1.53
C LEU A 135 8.44 12.14 1.41
N ARG A 136 9.40 11.69 2.23
CA ARG A 136 10.78 12.17 2.14
C ARG A 136 11.46 11.77 0.83
N TYR A 137 11.29 10.51 0.43
CA TYR A 137 11.84 10.01 -0.81
C TYR A 137 11.35 10.84 -2.00
N VAL A 138 10.04 11.08 -2.08
CA VAL A 138 9.43 11.89 -3.13
C VAL A 138 9.86 13.36 -3.03
N GLN A 139 10.00 13.92 -1.81
CA GLN A 139 10.54 15.27 -1.63
C GLN A 139 11.95 15.43 -2.20
N GLN A 140 12.82 14.43 -2.00
CA GLN A 140 14.22 14.44 -2.44
C GLN A 140 14.37 14.11 -3.93
N HIS A 141 13.58 13.18 -4.45
CA HIS A 141 13.84 12.54 -5.75
C HIS A 141 12.80 12.86 -6.83
N ALA A 142 11.78 13.68 -6.55
CA ALA A 142 10.79 14.09 -7.55
C ALA A 142 11.37 14.81 -8.78
N HIS A 143 12.61 15.31 -8.70
CA HIS A 143 13.31 15.93 -9.83
C HIS A 143 13.65 14.97 -10.97
N TRP A 144 13.64 13.65 -10.72
CA TRP A 144 13.77 12.64 -11.76
C TRP A 144 12.46 12.33 -12.50
N ALA A 145 11.34 12.95 -12.12
CA ALA A 145 10.08 12.82 -12.84
C ALA A 145 9.75 14.13 -13.56
N LYS A 146 9.16 14.02 -14.76
CA LYS A 146 8.89 15.16 -15.65
C LYS A 146 7.43 15.20 -16.05
N LEU A 147 6.83 16.38 -16.07
CA LEU A 147 5.51 16.60 -16.66
C LEU A 147 5.67 17.07 -18.10
N THR A 148 4.84 16.55 -19.00
CA THR A 148 4.83 16.94 -20.40
C THR A 148 3.40 16.93 -20.94
N ASP A 149 3.14 17.78 -21.93
CA ASP A 149 1.92 17.76 -22.74
C ASP A 149 2.07 17.01 -24.06
N VAL A 150 3.28 16.53 -24.35
CA VAL A 150 3.54 15.69 -25.50
C VAL A 150 3.09 14.27 -25.19
N SER A 151 2.14 13.76 -26.00
CA SER A 151 1.70 12.37 -25.88
C SER A 151 2.89 11.42 -26.14
N PRO A 152 3.18 10.50 -25.22
CA PRO A 152 4.28 9.57 -25.39
C PRO A 152 4.00 8.55 -26.50
N VAL A 153 5.02 8.17 -27.26
CA VAL A 153 4.92 7.24 -28.39
C VAL A 153 4.81 5.78 -27.88
N HIS A 154 3.83 5.04 -28.43
CA HIS A 154 3.26 3.79 -27.90
C HIS A 154 4.21 2.62 -27.54
N ARG A 155 5.49 2.60 -27.96
CA ARG A 155 6.42 1.49 -27.65
C ARG A 155 7.23 1.67 -26.35
N MET A 156 7.15 2.83 -25.70
CA MET A 156 7.84 3.15 -24.44
C MET A 156 6.88 3.40 -23.26
N ALA A 157 5.63 2.93 -23.32
CA ALA A 157 4.59 3.22 -22.31
C ALA A 157 4.85 2.66 -20.88
N LYS A 158 5.98 2.01 -20.65
CA LYS A 158 6.46 1.66 -19.29
C LYS A 158 7.01 2.94 -18.65
N ALA A 159 6.61 3.25 -17.42
CA ALA A 159 6.95 4.47 -16.67
C ALA A 159 6.29 5.77 -17.18
N VAL A 160 5.01 5.68 -17.58
CA VAL A 160 4.15 6.82 -17.92
C VAL A 160 2.84 6.75 -17.13
N ALA A 161 2.45 7.87 -16.55
CA ALA A 161 1.11 8.07 -15.98
C ALA A 161 0.37 9.22 -16.66
N ILE A 162 -0.94 9.05 -16.84
CA ILE A 162 -1.86 10.06 -17.35
C ILE A 162 -2.30 10.92 -16.17
N VAL A 163 -2.27 12.24 -16.35
CA VAL A 163 -2.77 13.22 -15.39
C VAL A 163 -4.15 13.71 -15.85
N PRO A 164 -5.24 13.33 -15.17
CA PRO A 164 -6.60 13.59 -15.63
C PRO A 164 -7.10 14.99 -15.26
N VAL A 165 -6.56 16.00 -15.94
CA VAL A 165 -6.96 17.40 -15.75
C VAL A 165 -8.46 17.55 -16.00
N GLY A 166 -9.15 18.29 -15.13
CA GLY A 166 -10.60 18.46 -15.18
C GLY A 166 -11.40 17.36 -14.48
N HIS A 167 -10.78 16.23 -14.13
CA HIS A 167 -11.44 15.16 -13.38
C HIS A 167 -10.97 15.11 -11.92
N ASP A 168 -11.85 14.60 -11.04
CA ASP A 168 -11.54 14.39 -9.62
C ASP A 168 -10.93 13.00 -9.37
N PHE A 169 -9.85 12.69 -10.10
CA PHE A 169 -9.13 11.42 -9.96
C PHE A 169 -7.62 11.63 -9.84
N PRO A 170 -6.91 10.76 -9.08
CA PRO A 170 -5.46 10.74 -9.08
C PRO A 170 -4.90 10.35 -10.45
N PRO A 171 -3.59 10.56 -10.69
CA PRO A 171 -2.94 10.02 -11.88
C PRO A 171 -3.02 8.49 -11.90
N PHE A 172 -3.03 7.93 -13.10
CA PHE A 172 -3.03 6.48 -13.31
C PHE A 172 -2.10 6.09 -14.45
N SER A 173 -1.55 4.89 -14.39
CA SER A 173 -0.65 4.38 -15.42
C SER A 173 -1.32 4.36 -16.79
N ALA A 174 -0.62 4.82 -17.83
CA ALA A 174 -1.08 4.71 -19.21
C ALA A 174 -1.33 3.25 -19.64
N ASN A 175 -0.61 2.29 -19.03
CA ASN A 175 -0.77 0.86 -19.30
C ASN A 175 -2.07 0.26 -18.75
N LYS A 176 -2.79 0.94 -17.85
CA LYS A 176 -4.03 0.41 -17.25
C LYS A 176 -5.25 0.49 -18.16
N GLY A 177 -5.09 0.97 -19.40
CA GLY A 177 -6.19 1.13 -20.35
C GLY A 177 -7.09 2.29 -19.92
N GLY A 178 -6.96 3.41 -20.61
CA GLY A 178 -7.75 4.60 -20.37
C GLY A 178 -7.22 5.72 -21.25
N SER A 179 -7.95 6.05 -22.31
CA SER A 179 -7.82 7.33 -22.97
C SER A 179 -8.86 8.25 -22.34
N ILE A 180 -8.42 9.40 -21.84
CA ILE A 180 -9.35 10.47 -21.51
C ILE A 180 -9.18 11.47 -22.64
N GLU A 181 -10.21 11.59 -23.47
CA GLU A 181 -10.24 12.59 -24.54
C GLU A 181 -9.97 13.99 -23.95
N GLY A 182 -9.04 14.72 -24.58
CA GLY A 182 -8.69 16.07 -24.16
C GLY A 182 -7.60 16.17 -23.08
N ASN A 183 -7.09 15.06 -22.52
CA ASN A 183 -5.97 15.13 -21.58
C ASN A 183 -4.67 15.50 -22.29
N LYS A 184 -4.02 16.55 -21.78
CA LYS A 184 -2.76 17.11 -22.30
C LYS A 184 -1.63 17.03 -21.28
N LEU A 185 -1.68 16.13 -20.30
CA LEU A 185 -0.62 16.03 -19.31
C LEU A 185 -0.27 14.58 -18.97
N PHE A 186 1.03 14.29 -19.06
CA PHE A 186 1.63 13.00 -18.78
C PHE A 186 2.77 13.20 -17.78
N LEU A 187 2.83 12.33 -16.77
CA LEU A 187 3.96 12.22 -15.86
C LEU A 187 4.88 11.11 -16.35
N LEU A 188 6.10 11.49 -16.70
CA LEU A 188 7.19 10.59 -17.08
C LEU A 188 8.00 10.24 -15.85
N THR A 189 8.16 8.95 -15.57
CA THR A 189 8.87 8.42 -14.39
C THR A 189 10.06 7.53 -14.76
N PHE A 190 10.51 7.57 -16.02
CA PHE A 190 11.60 6.74 -16.52
C PHE A 190 12.92 6.98 -15.78
N ASP A 191 13.39 8.24 -15.72
CA ASP A 191 14.65 8.58 -15.03
C ASP A 191 14.56 8.21 -13.53
N LEU A 192 13.41 8.46 -12.89
CA LEU A 192 13.13 8.04 -11.50
C LEU A 192 13.22 6.52 -11.33
N ALA A 193 12.64 5.75 -12.24
CA ALA A 193 12.67 4.29 -12.18
C ALA A 193 14.11 3.74 -12.33
N PHE A 194 14.87 4.29 -13.28
CA PHE A 194 16.27 3.94 -13.49
C PHE A 194 17.10 4.20 -12.23
N GLN A 195 16.95 5.38 -11.62
CA GLN A 195 17.68 5.74 -10.40
C GLN A 195 17.31 4.84 -9.20
N ILE A 196 16.05 4.42 -9.07
CA ILE A 196 15.66 3.44 -8.03
C ILE A 196 16.32 2.08 -8.29
N GLN A 197 16.46 1.65 -9.54
CA GLN A 197 17.13 0.39 -9.87
C GLN A 197 18.62 0.43 -9.48
N GLU A 198 19.31 1.54 -9.76
CA GLU A 198 20.70 1.73 -9.33
C GLU A 198 20.81 1.70 -7.80
N GLN A 199 19.94 2.41 -7.09
CA GLN A 199 19.88 2.38 -5.62
C GLN A 199 19.64 0.96 -5.08
N LEU A 200 18.72 0.20 -5.69
CA LEU A 200 18.46 -1.18 -5.31
C LEU A 200 19.69 -2.06 -5.51
N GLN A 201 20.37 -1.95 -6.65
CA GLN A 201 21.58 -2.71 -6.92
C GLN A 201 22.68 -2.43 -5.88
N THR A 202 22.91 -1.15 -5.53
CA THR A 202 23.85 -0.78 -4.48
C THR A 202 23.45 -1.34 -3.11
N LEU A 203 22.17 -1.29 -2.77
CA LEU A 203 21.65 -1.81 -1.50
C LEU A 203 21.62 -3.35 -1.45
N GLU A 204 21.56 -4.04 -2.57
CA GLU A 204 21.66 -5.50 -2.60
C GLU A 204 23.13 -5.96 -2.54
N ALA A 205 24.05 -5.17 -3.08
CA ALA A 205 25.50 -5.41 -3.03
C ALA A 205 26.17 -5.03 -1.71
N GLY A 206 25.43 -4.62 -0.67
CA GLY A 206 25.99 -4.27 0.64
C GLY A 206 26.28 -2.78 0.89
N GLY A 207 26.01 -1.87 -0.06
CA GLY A 207 26.22 -0.42 0.11
C GLY A 207 25.33 0.23 1.18
N GLU A 208 25.66 1.40 1.72
CA GLU A 208 24.94 1.95 2.88
C GLU A 208 23.48 2.35 2.60
N SER A 209 22.59 2.10 3.56
CA SER A 209 21.23 2.66 3.55
C SER A 209 21.26 4.15 3.92
N PRO A 210 20.29 4.96 3.45
CA PRO A 210 20.17 6.35 3.90
C PRO A 210 20.12 6.42 5.44
N PRO A 211 20.77 7.43 6.07
CA PRO A 211 20.93 7.48 7.54
C PRO A 211 19.62 7.32 8.33
N GLN A 212 18.50 7.71 7.73
CA GLN A 212 17.21 7.76 8.40
C GLN A 212 16.39 6.46 8.29
N VAL A 213 16.86 5.49 7.50
CA VAL A 213 16.31 4.13 7.46
C VAL A 213 16.78 3.31 8.68
N GLY A 214 17.94 3.67 9.25
CA GLY A 214 18.63 2.88 10.25
C GLY A 214 19.66 1.94 9.62
N ARG A 215 20.62 1.49 10.45
CA ARG A 215 21.74 0.63 10.02
C ARG A 215 21.50 -0.87 10.25
N GLU A 216 20.44 -1.21 10.96
CA GLU A 216 20.09 -2.60 11.26
C GLU A 216 19.76 -3.40 9.99
N PRO A 217 20.21 -4.67 9.86
CA PRO A 217 19.93 -5.50 8.69
C PRO A 217 18.44 -5.58 8.32
N LEU A 218 17.56 -5.70 9.32
CA LEU A 218 16.11 -5.76 9.11
C LEU A 218 15.56 -4.45 8.51
N ALA A 219 16.04 -3.30 8.99
CA ALA A 219 15.60 -2.00 8.50
C ALA A 219 16.02 -1.77 7.04
N ARG A 220 17.23 -2.22 6.69
CA ARG A 220 17.71 -2.24 5.31
C ARG A 220 16.82 -3.10 4.41
N LEU A 221 16.51 -4.33 4.82
CA LEU A 221 15.63 -5.23 4.06
C LEU A 221 14.24 -4.63 3.84
N GLN A 222 13.64 -4.04 4.88
CA GLN A 222 12.35 -3.36 4.78
C GLN A 222 12.38 -2.17 3.81
N TYR A 223 13.48 -1.42 3.77
CA TYR A 223 13.67 -0.33 2.84
C TYR A 223 13.85 -0.80 1.40
N ILE A 224 14.65 -1.84 1.17
CA ILE A 224 14.78 -2.48 -0.16
C ILE A 224 13.41 -2.95 -0.66
N THR A 225 12.61 -3.62 0.19
CA THR A 225 11.26 -4.05 -0.15
C THR A 225 10.34 -2.87 -0.49
N LEU A 226 10.44 -1.77 0.25
CA LEU A 226 9.70 -0.54 -0.06
C LEU A 226 10.13 0.06 -1.41
N LEU A 227 11.42 0.15 -1.70
CA LEU A 227 11.92 0.66 -2.99
C LEU A 227 11.49 -0.23 -4.16
N LYS A 228 11.56 -1.56 -4.03
CA LYS A 228 11.04 -2.51 -5.03
C LYS A 228 9.56 -2.28 -5.29
N ARG A 229 8.77 -2.04 -4.23
CA ARG A 229 7.35 -1.70 -4.35
C ARG A 229 7.14 -0.38 -5.10
N LEU A 230 7.88 0.67 -4.74
CA LEU A 230 7.78 1.98 -5.40
C LEU A 230 8.16 1.90 -6.87
N LEU A 231 9.25 1.19 -7.20
CA LEU A 231 9.68 0.92 -8.57
C LEU A 231 8.56 0.26 -9.38
N ARG A 232 7.92 -0.78 -8.83
CA ARG A 232 6.76 -1.41 -9.49
C ARG A 232 5.62 -0.41 -9.72
N GLN A 233 5.31 0.44 -8.74
CA GLN A 233 4.21 1.43 -8.86
C GLN A 233 4.50 2.60 -9.81
N TRP A 234 5.77 2.96 -10.01
CA TRP A 234 6.14 4.09 -10.87
C TRP A 234 6.60 3.65 -12.26
N ALA A 235 7.15 2.45 -12.43
CA ALA A 235 7.68 1.99 -13.72
C ALA A 235 6.72 1.03 -14.44
N ILE A 236 6.23 -0.01 -13.75
CA ILE A 236 5.40 -1.05 -14.38
C ILE A 236 4.21 -1.34 -13.46
N PRO A 237 3.24 -0.41 -13.38
CA PRO A 237 2.15 -0.54 -12.42
C PRO A 237 1.33 -1.78 -12.80
N PRO A 238 1.04 -2.68 -11.86
CA PRO A 238 0.35 -3.92 -12.17
C PRO A 238 -1.00 -3.61 -12.83
N ALA A 239 -1.23 -4.22 -13.99
CA ALA A 239 -2.52 -4.19 -14.65
C ALA A 239 -3.51 -5.07 -13.87
N ARG A 240 -4.79 -4.71 -13.90
CA ARG A 240 -5.82 -5.56 -13.31
C ARG A 240 -5.96 -6.81 -14.17
N GLN A 241 -5.64 -7.97 -13.60
CA GLN A 241 -5.77 -9.26 -14.31
C GLN A 241 -7.21 -9.78 -14.30
N PHE A 242 -7.98 -9.46 -13.26
CA PHE A 242 -9.33 -9.99 -13.05
C PHE A 242 -10.35 -8.88 -12.85
N ASN A 243 -11.55 -9.11 -13.37
CA ASN A 243 -12.72 -8.27 -13.13
C ASN A 243 -13.23 -8.46 -11.70
N ARG A 244 -13.59 -7.35 -11.05
CA ARG A 244 -14.17 -7.37 -9.71
C ARG A 244 -15.66 -7.59 -9.80
N LEU A 245 -16.14 -8.68 -9.23
CA LEU A 245 -17.56 -9.00 -9.18
C LEU A 245 -18.15 -8.54 -7.85
N PRO A 246 -19.22 -7.71 -7.85
CA PRO A 246 -19.88 -7.31 -6.62
C PRO A 246 -20.45 -8.53 -5.90
N SER A 247 -20.46 -8.48 -4.58
CA SER A 247 -21.08 -9.51 -3.72
C SER A 247 -21.61 -8.85 -2.46
N ARG A 248 -22.41 -9.58 -1.69
CA ARG A 248 -22.89 -9.19 -0.36
C ARG A 248 -22.76 -10.33 0.65
N ALA A 249 -22.02 -11.40 0.29
CA ALA A 249 -21.83 -12.56 1.13
C ALA A 249 -21.27 -12.17 2.50
N ARG A 250 -21.75 -12.84 3.54
CA ARG A 250 -21.22 -12.64 4.90
C ARG A 250 -19.90 -13.40 5.05
N VAL A 251 -19.01 -12.81 5.84
CA VAL A 251 -17.71 -13.38 6.14
C VAL A 251 -17.51 -13.34 7.64
N VAL A 252 -17.06 -14.44 8.22
CA VAL A 252 -16.50 -14.44 9.57
C VAL A 252 -14.99 -14.53 9.43
N MET A 253 -14.27 -13.62 10.08
CA MET A 253 -12.81 -13.57 10.04
C MET A 253 -12.18 -13.67 11.41
N CYS A 254 -10.93 -14.13 11.46
CA CYS A 254 -10.05 -14.02 12.62
C CYS A 254 -8.68 -13.56 12.17
N ALA A 255 -8.14 -12.52 12.80
CA ALA A 255 -6.84 -11.95 12.46
C ALA A 255 -5.70 -12.70 13.16
N GLY A 256 -4.51 -12.62 12.57
CA GLY A 256 -3.26 -13.13 13.12
C GLY A 256 -3.00 -14.61 12.84
N LEU A 257 -1.72 -14.98 12.94
CA LEU A 257 -1.25 -16.34 12.68
C LEU A 257 -1.89 -17.38 13.62
N SER A 258 -2.14 -17.03 14.88
CA SER A 258 -2.79 -17.94 15.85
C SER A 258 -4.22 -18.31 15.43
N GLY A 259 -5.01 -17.33 14.95
CA GLY A 259 -6.34 -17.56 14.41
C GLY A 259 -6.30 -18.36 13.10
N VAL A 260 -5.39 -18.00 12.19
CA VAL A 260 -5.14 -18.73 10.96
C VAL A 260 -4.80 -20.19 11.24
N TRP A 261 -3.87 -20.46 12.14
CA TRP A 261 -3.52 -21.81 12.55
C TRP A 261 -4.72 -22.54 13.16
N GLN A 262 -5.42 -21.93 14.13
CA GLN A 262 -6.52 -22.57 14.84
C GLN A 262 -7.70 -22.96 13.94
N TYR A 263 -7.98 -22.19 12.89
CA TYR A 263 -9.14 -22.43 12.03
C TYR A 263 -8.80 -23.12 10.70
N SER A 264 -7.51 -23.32 10.39
CA SER A 264 -7.07 -24.13 9.25
C SER A 264 -7.48 -25.60 9.43
N ARG A 265 -7.57 -26.34 8.32
CA ARG A 265 -7.86 -27.79 8.37
C ARG A 265 -6.67 -28.56 8.97
N GLY A 266 -6.86 -29.84 9.26
CA GLY A 266 -5.80 -30.69 9.81
C GLY A 266 -5.84 -30.76 11.34
N ALA A 267 -4.82 -31.40 11.92
CA ALA A 267 -4.77 -31.65 13.36
C ALA A 267 -3.69 -30.80 14.04
N HIS A 268 -4.06 -30.16 15.14
CA HIS A 268 -3.20 -29.32 15.99
C HIS A 268 -2.26 -30.15 16.86
N THR A 269 -1.43 -31.00 16.25
CA THR A 269 -0.71 -32.05 16.96
C THR A 269 0.52 -31.53 17.69
N GLY A 270 0.56 -31.72 19.01
CA GLY A 270 1.73 -31.47 19.84
C GLY A 270 2.03 -30.00 20.12
N VAL A 271 1.15 -29.08 19.73
CA VAL A 271 1.23 -27.65 20.04
C VAL A 271 0.05 -27.29 20.93
N ALA A 272 0.33 -26.66 22.07
CA ALA A 272 -0.73 -26.14 22.93
C ALA A 272 -1.56 -25.11 22.15
N LYS A 273 -2.88 -25.17 22.26
CA LYS A 273 -3.75 -24.15 21.66
C LYS A 273 -3.31 -22.77 22.16
N PRO A 274 -3.16 -21.76 21.27
CA PRO A 274 -2.82 -20.41 21.69
C PRO A 274 -3.81 -19.93 22.76
N ALA A 275 -3.30 -19.50 23.91
CA ALA A 275 -4.13 -18.88 24.94
C ALA A 275 -4.59 -17.51 24.44
N GLY A 276 -5.91 -17.25 24.47
CA GLY A 276 -6.48 -15.95 24.08
C GLY A 276 -6.45 -15.69 22.59
N LEU A 277 -7.20 -16.48 21.81
CA LEU A 277 -7.41 -16.21 20.38
C LEU A 277 -8.01 -14.80 20.18
N PRO A 278 -7.61 -14.10 19.10
CA PRO A 278 -8.26 -12.85 18.73
C PRO A 278 -9.77 -13.04 18.54
N PRO A 279 -10.60 -12.03 18.87
CA PRO A 279 -12.02 -12.12 18.66
C PRO A 279 -12.31 -12.28 17.16
N MET A 280 -13.26 -13.15 16.85
CA MET A 280 -13.79 -13.25 15.49
C MET A 280 -14.58 -11.98 15.16
N ALA A 281 -14.51 -11.55 13.92
CA ALA A 281 -15.26 -10.40 13.43
C ALA A 281 -16.10 -10.76 12.20
N THR A 282 -17.27 -10.15 12.09
CA THR A 282 -18.15 -10.23 10.93
C THR A 282 -17.82 -9.13 9.94
N CYS A 283 -17.71 -9.55 8.68
CA CYS A 283 -17.53 -8.68 7.54
C CYS A 283 -18.57 -8.98 6.46
N GLN A 284 -18.71 -8.05 5.53
CA GLN A 284 -19.44 -8.22 4.28
C GLN A 284 -18.48 -8.12 3.11
N VAL A 285 -18.59 -9.03 2.14
CA VAL A 285 -17.90 -8.88 0.85
C VAL A 285 -18.53 -7.72 0.10
N MET A 286 -17.71 -6.78 -0.39
CA MET A 286 -18.15 -5.71 -1.29
C MET A 286 -17.96 -6.10 -2.75
N ASN A 287 -16.80 -6.70 -3.05
CA ASN A 287 -16.49 -7.29 -4.34
C ASN A 287 -15.37 -8.33 -4.18
N HIS A 288 -15.16 -9.15 -5.20
CA HIS A 288 -14.13 -10.18 -5.20
C HIS A 288 -13.56 -10.42 -6.59
N THR A 289 -12.38 -11.05 -6.61
CA THR A 289 -11.73 -11.67 -7.76
C THR A 289 -11.28 -13.08 -7.34
N PRO A 290 -10.77 -13.92 -8.26
CA PRO A 290 -10.13 -15.18 -7.84
C PRO A 290 -8.97 -14.97 -6.87
N ALA A 291 -8.25 -13.85 -7.00
CA ALA A 291 -7.07 -13.53 -6.19
C ALA A 291 -7.39 -12.85 -4.83
N GLY A 292 -8.66 -12.58 -4.50
CA GLY A 292 -8.98 -11.99 -3.19
C GLY A 292 -10.30 -11.22 -3.11
N TYR A 293 -10.45 -10.47 -2.02
CA TYR A 293 -11.71 -9.84 -1.61
C TYR A 293 -11.52 -8.39 -1.20
N ALA A 294 -12.53 -7.56 -1.46
CA ALA A 294 -12.75 -6.32 -0.73
C ALA A 294 -13.84 -6.55 0.30
N LEU A 295 -13.52 -6.33 1.57
CA LEU A 295 -14.37 -6.58 2.73
C LEU A 295 -14.67 -5.29 3.47
N ARG A 296 -15.78 -5.29 4.21
CA ARG A 296 -16.17 -4.21 5.13
C ARG A 296 -16.55 -4.82 6.47
N GLN A 297 -15.95 -4.35 7.56
CA GLN A 297 -16.36 -4.76 8.92
C GLN A 297 -17.79 -4.30 9.21
N THR A 298 -18.60 -5.17 9.81
CA THR A 298 -20.01 -4.89 10.10
C THR A 298 -20.34 -4.94 11.59
N ASP A 299 -19.42 -5.40 12.44
CA ASP A 299 -19.66 -5.46 13.89
C ASP A 299 -19.67 -4.06 14.52
N PRO A 300 -20.47 -3.84 15.59
CA PRO A 300 -20.42 -2.61 16.38
C PRO A 300 -19.05 -2.35 17.02
N ALA A 301 -18.36 -3.43 17.41
CA ALA A 301 -17.01 -3.41 17.95
C ALA A 301 -16.06 -4.09 16.95
N PRO A 302 -15.55 -3.36 15.95
CA PRO A 302 -14.71 -3.94 14.91
C PRO A 302 -13.37 -4.43 15.47
N ALA A 303 -12.91 -5.58 14.99
CA ALA A 303 -11.56 -6.08 15.28
C ALA A 303 -10.49 -5.10 14.81
N SER A 304 -9.43 -4.93 15.61
CA SER A 304 -8.25 -4.17 15.21
C SER A 304 -7.50 -4.92 14.11
N LEU A 305 -7.13 -4.22 13.05
CA LEU A 305 -6.37 -4.77 11.92
C LEU A 305 -5.18 -3.89 11.56
N ARG A 306 -4.19 -4.48 10.88
CA ARG A 306 -3.03 -3.81 10.27
C ARG A 306 -2.87 -4.22 8.81
N ILE A 307 -2.31 -3.34 7.99
CA ILE A 307 -1.84 -3.73 6.65
C ILE A 307 -0.75 -4.79 6.80
N GLY A 308 -0.79 -5.79 5.94
CA GLY A 308 0.08 -6.97 5.96
C GLY A 308 -0.37 -8.05 6.93
N GLU A 309 -1.43 -7.85 7.72
CA GLU A 309 -1.89 -8.86 8.68
C GLU A 309 -2.55 -10.05 7.99
N LEU A 310 -2.27 -11.26 8.50
CA LEU A 310 -2.95 -12.48 8.08
C LEU A 310 -4.36 -12.52 8.65
N ILE A 311 -5.29 -13.07 7.86
CA ILE A 311 -6.67 -13.30 8.26
C ILE A 311 -7.13 -14.69 7.80
N ALA A 312 -7.76 -15.41 8.71
CA ALA A 312 -8.58 -16.58 8.39
C ALA A 312 -9.97 -16.09 7.99
N LEU A 313 -10.52 -16.61 6.90
CA LEU A 313 -11.81 -16.22 6.36
C LEU A 313 -12.72 -17.44 6.21
N ARG A 314 -13.95 -17.35 6.71
CA ARG A 314 -15.03 -18.27 6.35
C ARG A 314 -16.11 -17.47 5.66
N ILE A 315 -16.30 -17.74 4.37
CA ILE A 315 -17.21 -17.00 3.51
C ILE A 315 -18.47 -17.82 3.29
N GLU A 316 -19.62 -17.19 3.49
CA GLU A 316 -20.92 -17.80 3.23
C GLU A 316 -21.01 -18.29 1.77
N GLY A 317 -21.44 -19.55 1.60
CA GLY A 317 -21.54 -20.19 0.29
C GLY A 317 -20.22 -20.74 -0.28
N ARG A 318 -19.08 -20.60 0.44
CA ARG A 318 -17.82 -21.27 0.08
C ARG A 318 -17.48 -22.39 1.06
N GLY A 319 -16.88 -23.46 0.55
CA GLY A 319 -16.37 -24.55 1.36
C GLY A 319 -15.06 -24.17 2.03
N GLY A 320 -14.92 -24.48 3.32
CA GLY A 320 -13.65 -24.38 4.03
C GLY A 320 -13.29 -22.98 4.55
N VAL A 321 -12.13 -22.93 5.19
CA VAL A 321 -11.49 -21.69 5.65
C VAL A 321 -10.45 -21.30 4.61
N GLN A 322 -10.40 -20.03 4.29
CA GLN A 322 -9.37 -19.46 3.43
C GLN A 322 -8.40 -18.62 4.26
N VAL A 323 -7.16 -18.53 3.82
CA VAL A 323 -6.17 -17.62 4.40
C VAL A 323 -5.85 -16.52 3.40
N ALA A 324 -5.92 -15.29 3.87
CA ALA A 324 -5.64 -14.11 3.08
C ALA A 324 -4.75 -13.15 3.87
N MET A 325 -4.14 -12.20 3.18
CA MET A 325 -3.39 -11.11 3.80
C MET A 325 -4.00 -9.76 3.45
N VAL A 326 -4.12 -8.88 4.44
CA VAL A 326 -4.62 -7.51 4.27
C VAL A 326 -3.63 -6.68 3.43
N ARG A 327 -4.09 -6.09 2.33
CA ARG A 327 -3.27 -5.32 1.38
C ARG A 327 -3.54 -3.82 1.36
N TRP A 328 -4.74 -3.38 1.71
CA TRP A 328 -5.08 -1.95 1.77
C TRP A 328 -6.24 -1.68 2.73
N PHE A 329 -6.30 -0.45 3.23
CA PHE A 329 -7.38 0.07 4.07
C PHE A 329 -8.06 1.28 3.44
N ARG A 330 -9.33 1.42 3.78
CA ARG A 330 -10.11 2.64 3.60
C ARG A 330 -11.00 2.83 4.83
N ASN A 331 -10.67 3.86 5.61
CA ASN A 331 -11.48 4.27 6.74
C ASN A 331 -12.63 5.15 6.25
N THR A 332 -13.87 4.75 6.53
CA THR A 332 -15.06 5.47 6.06
C THR A 332 -15.32 6.79 6.80
N LEU A 333 -14.67 7.00 7.95
CA LEU A 333 -14.85 8.14 8.87
C LEU A 333 -16.27 8.40 9.40
N LYS A 334 -17.29 7.69 8.91
CA LYS A 334 -18.71 7.90 9.27
C LYS A 334 -19.18 7.03 10.45
N SER A 335 -18.58 5.85 10.68
CA SER A 335 -19.13 4.90 11.67
C SER A 335 -18.14 3.82 12.15
N SER A 336 -16.90 4.18 12.48
CA SER A 336 -15.78 3.22 12.75
C SER A 336 -15.63 2.10 11.70
N GLY A 337 -16.24 2.26 10.53
CA GLY A 337 -16.29 1.24 9.50
C GLY A 337 -14.98 1.21 8.73
N LEU A 338 -14.29 0.07 8.80
CA LEU A 338 -13.12 -0.23 8.00
C LEU A 338 -13.53 -1.00 6.76
N GLU A 339 -13.26 -0.44 5.59
CA GLU A 339 -13.17 -1.19 4.35
C GLU A 339 -11.71 -1.59 4.15
N PHE A 340 -11.48 -2.80 3.67
CA PHE A 340 -10.14 -3.28 3.42
C PHE A 340 -10.15 -4.29 2.29
N GLY A 341 -9.02 -4.43 1.60
CA GLY A 341 -8.84 -5.51 0.65
C GLY A 341 -7.81 -6.48 1.14
N CYS A 342 -8.04 -7.75 0.87
CA CYS A 342 -7.13 -8.83 1.16
C CYS A 342 -6.86 -9.66 -0.08
N GLU A 343 -5.63 -10.15 -0.18
CA GLU A 343 -5.16 -11.06 -1.21
C GLU A 343 -5.21 -12.48 -0.67
N LEU A 344 -5.80 -13.39 -1.44
CA LEU A 344 -5.91 -14.81 -1.08
C LEU A 344 -4.53 -15.46 -1.18
N LEU A 345 -4.10 -16.11 -0.10
CA LEU A 345 -2.87 -16.90 -0.07
C LEU A 345 -3.17 -18.38 -0.26
N SER A 346 -4.30 -18.87 0.27
CA SER A 346 -4.74 -20.25 0.10
C SER A 346 -6.23 -20.40 0.39
N ASP A 347 -6.90 -21.32 -0.30
CA ASP A 347 -8.27 -21.74 -0.02
C ASP A 347 -8.36 -23.10 0.73
N GLY A 348 -7.22 -23.75 0.97
CA GLY A 348 -7.11 -25.02 1.68
C GLY A 348 -5.96 -25.08 2.70
N PRO A 349 -5.79 -24.05 3.57
CA PRO A 349 -4.70 -23.94 4.52
C PRO A 349 -4.74 -25.08 5.55
N GLU A 350 -3.59 -25.68 5.85
CA GLU A 350 -3.46 -26.81 6.78
C GLU A 350 -2.65 -26.45 8.01
N ALA A 351 -3.24 -26.60 9.20
CA ALA A 351 -2.58 -26.48 10.47
C ALA A 351 -1.55 -27.61 10.65
N ALA A 352 -0.32 -27.22 10.96
CA ALA A 352 0.78 -28.12 11.21
C ALA A 352 1.63 -27.58 12.37
N ALA A 353 2.71 -28.29 12.69
CA ALA A 353 3.69 -27.82 13.65
C ALA A 353 5.10 -27.99 13.09
N ALA A 354 6.01 -27.07 13.38
CA ALA A 354 7.40 -27.18 12.96
C ALA A 354 8.37 -26.86 14.08
N VAL A 355 9.58 -27.40 13.94
CA VAL A 355 10.74 -27.06 14.76
C VAL A 355 11.99 -27.12 13.89
N ALA A 356 13.00 -26.33 14.21
CA ALA A 356 14.31 -26.46 13.57
C ALA A 356 14.87 -27.86 13.82
N GLU A 357 15.50 -28.46 12.80
CA GLU A 357 16.02 -29.83 12.90
C GLU A 357 17.08 -29.98 14.01
N ASP A 358 17.86 -28.94 14.26
CA ASP A 358 18.96 -28.89 15.22
C ASP A 358 18.55 -28.46 16.64
N ALA A 359 17.25 -28.29 16.91
CA ALA A 359 16.78 -27.78 18.20
C ALA A 359 16.97 -28.80 19.36
N VAL A 360 17.75 -28.39 20.38
CA VAL A 360 18.12 -29.22 21.55
C VAL A 360 16.95 -29.48 22.51
N VAL A 361 15.93 -28.60 22.54
CA VAL A 361 14.70 -28.74 23.36
C VAL A 361 13.51 -28.28 22.51
N ALA A 362 12.71 -29.21 22.00
CA ALA A 362 11.70 -28.89 20.98
C ALA A 362 10.32 -28.58 21.59
N SER A 363 10.00 -27.29 21.76
CA SER A 363 8.59 -26.87 21.73
C SER A 363 8.19 -26.68 20.27
N LEU A 364 7.38 -27.59 19.74
CA LEU A 364 6.79 -27.46 18.41
C LEU A 364 6.08 -26.10 18.27
N LEU A 365 6.37 -25.39 17.19
CA LEU A 365 5.76 -24.09 16.88
C LEU A 365 4.56 -24.27 15.94
N PRO A 366 3.47 -23.49 16.11
CA PRO A 366 2.34 -23.52 15.19
C PRO A 366 2.73 -22.92 13.84
N VAL A 367 2.50 -23.69 12.77
CA VAL A 367 2.74 -23.27 11.38
C VAL A 367 1.57 -23.66 10.49
N VAL A 368 1.37 -22.97 9.37
CA VAL A 368 0.30 -23.30 8.43
C VAL A 368 0.87 -23.59 7.05
N VAL A 369 0.64 -24.80 6.57
CA VAL A 369 1.03 -25.23 5.23
C VAL A 369 -0.02 -24.76 4.23
N LEU A 370 0.43 -24.06 3.19
CA LEU A 370 -0.38 -23.66 2.05
C LEU A 370 -0.09 -24.69 0.93
N PRO A 371 -1.04 -25.59 0.63
CA PRO A 371 -0.84 -26.62 -0.40
C PRO A 371 -0.67 -25.98 -1.78
N GLU A 372 -0.07 -26.75 -2.69
CA GLU A 372 -0.02 -26.40 -4.11
C GLU A 372 -1.43 -26.19 -4.66
N ASP A 373 -1.60 -25.16 -5.48
CA ASP A 373 -2.83 -24.95 -6.24
C ASP A 373 -2.97 -26.12 -7.23
N PRO A 374 -4.10 -26.84 -7.30
CA PRO A 374 -4.27 -28.03 -8.14
C PRO A 374 -4.34 -27.73 -9.66
N GLY A 375 -3.78 -26.61 -10.11
CA GLY A 375 -3.62 -26.27 -11.52
C GLY A 375 -2.77 -27.29 -12.28
N THR A 376 -2.72 -27.17 -13.61
CA THR A 376 -1.94 -28.07 -14.47
C THR A 376 -0.50 -28.19 -13.98
N ALA A 377 -0.06 -29.42 -13.68
CA ALA A 377 1.18 -29.79 -12.99
C ALA A 377 2.50 -29.21 -13.56
N ALA A 378 2.47 -28.54 -14.72
CA ALA A 378 3.64 -27.89 -15.32
C ALA A 378 3.95 -26.49 -14.74
N ASP A 379 2.98 -25.84 -14.06
CA ASP A 379 3.10 -24.47 -13.52
C ASP A 379 2.67 -24.37 -12.04
N ALA A 380 2.61 -25.49 -11.32
CA ALA A 380 2.22 -25.48 -9.91
C ALA A 380 3.24 -24.69 -9.08
N ALA A 381 2.77 -23.64 -8.39
CA ALA A 381 3.61 -22.90 -7.47
C ALA A 381 4.10 -23.83 -6.35
N PRO A 382 5.38 -23.74 -5.93
CA PRO A 382 5.91 -24.60 -4.88
C PRO A 382 5.11 -24.45 -3.59
N PRO A 383 5.02 -25.51 -2.76
CA PRO A 383 4.26 -25.46 -1.52
C PRO A 383 4.88 -24.43 -0.59
N GLN A 384 4.01 -23.75 0.16
CA GLN A 384 4.43 -22.67 1.04
C GLN A 384 4.05 -22.93 2.48
N ILE A 385 4.74 -22.26 3.41
CA ILE A 385 4.53 -22.40 4.83
C ILE A 385 4.55 -21.03 5.52
N LEU A 386 3.51 -20.76 6.31
CA LEU A 386 3.42 -19.63 7.21
C LEU A 386 4.01 -20.01 8.56
N VAL A 387 5.01 -19.26 9.00
CA VAL A 387 5.71 -19.46 10.28
C VAL A 387 5.67 -18.20 11.14
N PRO A 388 5.81 -18.29 12.47
CA PRO A 388 5.95 -17.11 13.31
C PRO A 388 7.21 -16.32 12.92
N ALA A 389 7.11 -15.00 12.81
CA ALA A 389 8.21 -14.18 12.32
C ALA A 389 9.48 -14.31 13.17
N GLY A 390 10.64 -14.44 12.51
CA GLY A 390 11.95 -14.51 13.16
C GLY A 390 12.25 -15.83 13.86
N THR A 391 11.44 -16.87 13.63
CA THR A 391 11.66 -18.20 14.24
C THR A 391 12.47 -19.15 13.37
N PHE A 392 12.48 -18.92 12.06
CA PHE A 392 13.25 -19.70 11.09
C PHE A 392 14.03 -18.78 10.16
N ILE A 393 15.06 -19.31 9.51
CA ILE A 393 15.88 -18.59 8.53
C ILE A 393 15.85 -19.28 7.17
N LEU A 394 16.24 -18.54 6.13
CA LEU A 394 16.37 -19.08 4.77
C LEU A 394 17.40 -20.23 4.75
N GLU A 395 17.14 -21.24 3.92
CA GLU A 395 17.94 -22.48 3.79
C GLU A 395 17.97 -23.37 5.04
N GLN A 396 17.16 -23.06 6.07
CA GLN A 396 17.07 -23.90 7.26
C GLN A 396 16.25 -25.16 7.02
N ALA A 397 16.75 -26.29 7.52
CA ALA A 397 16.01 -27.54 7.60
C ALA A 397 15.10 -27.56 8.84
N ILE A 398 13.86 -28.00 8.64
CA ILE A 398 12.83 -28.08 9.66
C ILE A 398 12.22 -29.48 9.71
N SER A 399 11.88 -29.93 10.91
CA SER A 399 10.96 -31.05 11.09
C SER A 399 9.54 -30.52 11.07
N LEU A 400 8.73 -31.01 10.13
CA LEU A 400 7.34 -30.62 9.91
C LEU A 400 6.41 -31.76 10.30
N LYS A 401 5.53 -31.50 11.27
CA LYS A 401 4.52 -32.43 11.78
C LYS A 401 3.13 -32.06 11.28
N ARG A 402 2.52 -32.98 10.52
CA ARG A 402 1.19 -32.85 9.93
C ARG A 402 0.32 -34.00 10.43
N GLY A 403 -0.49 -33.73 11.45
CA GLY A 403 -1.23 -34.79 12.12
C GLY A 403 -0.28 -35.82 12.76
N ARG A 404 -0.36 -37.08 12.34
CA ARG A 404 0.51 -38.15 12.87
C ARG A 404 1.83 -38.26 12.13
N ASP A 405 1.93 -37.64 10.97
CA ASP A 405 3.09 -37.78 10.09
C ASP A 405 4.12 -36.70 10.43
N THR A 406 5.38 -37.12 10.46
CA THR A 406 6.54 -36.23 10.60
C THR A 406 7.38 -36.37 9.33
N SER A 407 7.72 -35.23 8.73
CA SER A 407 8.54 -35.12 7.53
C SER A 407 9.61 -34.04 7.72
N PHE A 408 10.64 -34.04 6.89
CA PHE A 408 11.66 -32.98 6.88
C PHE A 408 11.47 -32.08 5.66
N ALA A 409 11.78 -30.79 5.81
CA ALA A 409 11.68 -29.80 4.75
C ALA A 409 12.78 -28.75 4.87
N VAL A 410 13.16 -28.14 3.75
CA VAL A 410 14.10 -27.01 3.71
C VAL A 410 13.37 -25.77 3.21
N LEU A 411 13.53 -24.64 3.92
CA LEU A 411 12.97 -23.35 3.51
C LEU A 411 13.82 -22.73 2.39
N THR A 412 13.29 -22.58 1.19
CA THR A 412 14.09 -22.24 0.00
C THR A 412 13.98 -20.78 -0.43
N LYS A 413 12.88 -20.10 -0.08
CA LYS A 413 12.68 -18.69 -0.47
C LYS A 413 11.72 -17.99 0.49
N LEU A 414 12.11 -16.82 0.97
CA LEU A 414 11.20 -15.92 1.68
C LEU A 414 10.32 -15.19 0.64
N VAL A 415 9.02 -15.48 0.65
CA VAL A 415 8.03 -14.94 -0.29
C VAL A 415 7.48 -13.60 0.19
N GLU A 416 7.06 -13.56 1.44
CA GLU A 416 6.36 -12.43 2.03
C GLU A 416 6.64 -12.38 3.54
N GLN A 417 6.64 -11.17 4.11
CA GLN A 417 6.78 -10.95 5.54
C GLN A 417 5.72 -9.94 5.97
N GLY A 418 4.98 -10.27 7.04
CA GLY A 418 3.98 -9.38 7.61
C GLY A 418 4.09 -9.29 9.12
N PRO A 419 3.14 -8.62 9.80
CA PRO A 419 3.13 -8.51 11.24
C PRO A 419 3.01 -9.87 11.92
N GLY A 420 4.11 -10.36 12.48
CA GLY A 420 4.15 -11.58 13.29
C GLY A 420 4.22 -12.89 12.50
N PHE A 421 4.42 -12.85 11.18
CA PHE A 421 4.65 -14.06 10.39
C PHE A 421 5.63 -13.83 9.22
N GLU A 422 6.19 -14.94 8.74
CA GLU A 422 6.93 -15.05 7.49
C GLU A 422 6.32 -16.17 6.64
N LEU A 423 6.32 -15.98 5.32
CA LEU A 423 5.86 -16.96 4.34
C LEU A 423 7.05 -17.45 3.52
N TYR A 424 7.32 -18.74 3.58
CA TYR A 424 8.40 -19.37 2.83
C TYR A 424 7.88 -20.35 1.78
N GLU A 425 8.54 -20.43 0.63
CA GLU A 425 8.53 -21.65 -0.18
C GLU A 425 9.41 -22.70 0.51
N PHE A 426 9.02 -23.97 0.44
CA PHE A 426 9.82 -25.06 0.99
C PHE A 426 9.85 -26.27 0.06
N VAL A 427 10.86 -27.12 0.25
CA VAL A 427 10.98 -28.41 -0.45
C VAL A 427 11.07 -29.53 0.58
N ALA A 428 10.30 -30.59 0.38
CA ALA A 428 10.36 -31.78 1.23
C ALA A 428 11.65 -32.56 1.00
N VAL A 429 12.31 -32.98 2.08
CA VAL A 429 13.47 -33.86 2.05
C VAL A 429 12.95 -35.30 2.07
N ARG A 430 13.37 -36.10 1.09
CA ARG A 430 12.98 -37.52 0.96
C ARG A 430 13.86 -38.42 1.79
#